data_AF-X1L6E0-F1
#
_entry.id   AF-X1L6E0-F1
#
_cell.length_a   1.000
_cell.length_b   1.000
_cell.length_c   1.000
_cell.angle_alpha   90.00
_cell.angle_beta   90.00
_cell.angle_gamma   90.00
#
_symmetry.space_group_name_H-M   'P 1'
#
loop_
_entity.id
_entity.type
_entity.pdbx_description
1 polymer ?
#
loop_
_entity_poly.entity_id
_entity_poly.type
_entity_poly.pdbx_seq_one_letter_code
_entity_poly.pdbx_strand_id
1 'polypeptide(L)'
;EEEKEKEKEETEKEIEEALDKAPEEVLLGIKVQPITSELRKKYNLAEDEQGVVVTEVTPAGPAMQAGIEPGDVIKEVDRKNITDIDDFQEAIQEVKPGEMILLRVRHGVWTMYITIPTNE
;
A
#
# COMPACT_ATOMS: atom_id res chain seq x y z
N GLU A 1 -34.73 -15.36 -12.41
CA GLU A 1 -34.22 -14.14 -13.07
C GLU A 1 -33.65 -13.14 -12.07
N GLU A 2 -34.16 -13.04 -10.83
CA GLU A 2 -33.67 -12.08 -9.82
C GLU A 2 -32.27 -12.33 -9.21
N GLU A 3 -31.68 -13.54 -9.31
CA GLU A 3 -30.35 -13.80 -8.75
C GLU A 3 -29.20 -13.31 -9.65
N LYS A 4 -29.43 -13.10 -10.95
CA LYS A 4 -28.38 -12.75 -11.91
C LYS A 4 -28.09 -11.25 -12.01
N GLU A 5 -28.98 -10.40 -11.50
CA GLU A 5 -28.81 -8.94 -11.52
C GLU A 5 -28.03 -8.42 -10.30
N LYS A 6 -28.07 -9.12 -9.15
CA LYS A 6 -27.29 -8.73 -7.97
C LYS A 6 -25.78 -8.91 -8.14
N GLU A 7 -25.35 -10.00 -8.75
CA GLU A 7 -23.92 -10.28 -9.01
C GLU A 7 -23.25 -9.23 -9.92
N LYS A 8 -24.03 -8.62 -10.82
CA LYS A 8 -23.50 -7.65 -11.78
C LYS A 8 -23.27 -6.27 -11.16
N GLU A 9 -24.14 -5.87 -10.23
CA GLU A 9 -24.05 -4.59 -9.52
C GLU A 9 -22.97 -4.60 -8.41
N GLU A 10 -22.72 -5.75 -7.77
CA GLU A 10 -21.59 -5.92 -6.84
C GLU A 10 -20.24 -5.87 -7.57
N THR A 11 -20.17 -6.44 -8.78
CA THR A 11 -18.96 -6.44 -9.61
C THR A 11 -18.63 -5.04 -10.15
N GLU A 12 -19.61 -4.26 -10.62
CA GLU A 12 -19.35 -2.91 -11.15
C GLU A 12 -18.87 -1.93 -10.06
N LYS A 13 -19.37 -2.08 -8.83
CA LYS A 13 -18.93 -1.28 -7.69
C LYS A 13 -17.51 -1.62 -7.24
N GLU A 14 -17.13 -2.89 -7.26
CA GLU A 14 -15.75 -3.35 -6.99
C GLU A 14 -14.76 -2.86 -8.06
N ILE A 15 -15.18 -2.75 -9.32
CA ILE A 15 -14.31 -2.26 -10.41
C ILE A 15 -14.09 -0.74 -10.32
N GLU A 16 -15.10 0.04 -9.92
CA GLU A 16 -14.97 1.48 -9.70
C GLU A 16 -14.10 1.80 -8.46
N GLU A 17 -14.27 1.05 -7.36
CA GLU A 17 -13.43 1.20 -6.15
C GLU A 17 -11.97 0.74 -6.41
N ALA A 18 -11.78 -0.27 -7.26
CA ALA A 18 -10.44 -0.73 -7.66
C ALA A 18 -9.73 0.28 -8.58
N LEU A 19 -10.44 1.07 -9.38
CA LEU A 19 -9.84 2.07 -10.27
C LEU A 19 -9.33 3.31 -9.53
N ASP A 20 -9.93 3.66 -8.39
CA ASP A 20 -9.51 4.78 -7.56
C ASP A 20 -8.31 4.41 -6.65
N LYS A 21 -8.23 3.14 -6.20
CA LYS A 21 -7.07 2.56 -5.50
C LYS A 21 -5.99 1.99 -6.43
N ALA A 22 -6.25 1.89 -7.74
CA ALA A 22 -5.35 1.27 -8.70
C ALA A 22 -3.95 1.91 -8.83
N PRO A 23 -3.73 3.24 -8.75
CA PRO A 23 -2.43 3.77 -9.12
C PRO A 23 -1.31 3.30 -8.17
N GLU A 24 -1.60 3.18 -6.87
CA GLU A 24 -0.64 2.70 -5.86
C GLU A 24 -0.33 1.21 -5.99
N GLU A 25 -1.37 0.39 -6.20
CA GLU A 25 -1.22 -1.06 -6.37
C GLU A 25 -0.49 -1.42 -7.66
N VAL A 26 -0.73 -0.66 -8.73
CA VAL A 26 -0.11 -0.90 -10.04
C VAL A 26 1.35 -0.41 -10.09
N LEU A 27 1.67 0.74 -9.46
CA LEU A 27 3.02 1.30 -9.49
C LEU A 27 4.02 0.53 -8.63
N LEU A 28 3.61 0.14 -7.42
CA LEU A 28 4.48 -0.51 -6.44
C LEU A 28 4.22 -2.01 -6.29
N GLY A 29 3.06 -2.51 -6.73
CA GLY A 29 2.67 -3.90 -6.50
C GLY A 29 2.39 -4.19 -5.03
N ILE A 30 1.75 -3.27 -4.30
CA ILE A 30 1.40 -3.45 -2.88
C ILE A 30 -0.02 -2.96 -2.60
N LYS A 31 -0.70 -3.65 -1.68
CA LYS A 31 -1.91 -3.14 -1.03
C LYS A 31 -1.59 -2.66 0.35
N VAL A 32 -1.89 -1.40 0.62
CA VAL A 32 -1.77 -0.82 1.96
C VAL A 32 -3.13 -0.62 2.60
N GLN A 33 -3.14 -0.59 3.92
CA GLN A 33 -4.32 -0.27 4.72
C GLN A 33 -3.93 0.68 5.85
N PRO A 34 -4.88 1.49 6.36
CA PRO A 34 -4.64 2.29 7.55
C PRO A 34 -4.35 1.39 8.75
N ILE A 35 -3.53 1.88 9.69
CA ILE A 35 -3.17 1.12 10.89
C ILE A 35 -4.37 1.06 11.84
N THR A 36 -5.17 0.00 11.75
CA THR A 36 -6.28 -0.28 12.66
C THR A 36 -5.81 -1.00 13.93
N SER A 37 -6.61 -0.93 15.00
CA SER A 37 -6.36 -1.65 16.26
C SER A 37 -6.17 -3.16 16.09
N GLU A 38 -6.80 -3.76 15.07
CA GLU A 38 -6.67 -5.18 14.75
C GLU A 38 -5.32 -5.48 14.10
N LEU A 39 -4.91 -4.66 13.11
CA LEU A 39 -3.63 -4.81 12.43
C LEU A 39 -2.46 -4.53 13.38
N ARG A 40 -2.62 -3.59 14.33
CA ARG A 40 -1.65 -3.35 15.41
C ARG A 40 -1.39 -4.60 16.24
N LYS A 41 -2.44 -5.30 16.65
CA LYS A 41 -2.31 -6.56 17.42
C LYS A 41 -1.70 -7.67 16.58
N LYS A 42 -2.12 -7.79 15.31
CA LYS A 42 -1.67 -8.83 14.39
C LYS A 42 -0.17 -8.72 14.09
N TYR A 43 0.32 -7.51 13.83
CA TYR A 43 1.72 -7.25 13.47
C TYR A 43 2.57 -6.70 14.61
N ASN A 44 2.04 -6.70 15.84
CA ASN A 44 2.73 -6.22 17.04
C ASN A 44 3.27 -4.78 16.92
N LEU A 45 2.44 -3.90 16.36
CA LEU A 45 2.76 -2.48 16.16
C LEU A 45 2.59 -1.71 17.47
N ALA A 46 3.32 -0.60 17.60
CA ALA A 46 3.22 0.28 18.76
C ALA A 46 1.89 1.07 18.75
N GLU A 47 1.44 1.53 19.92
CA GLU A 47 0.20 2.32 20.01
C GLU A 47 0.32 3.69 19.33
N ASP A 48 1.53 4.23 19.27
CA ASP A 48 1.86 5.49 18.62
C ASP A 48 2.35 5.28 17.18
N GLU A 49 2.24 4.06 16.64
CA GLU A 49 2.72 3.79 15.29
C GLU A 49 1.80 4.43 14.26
N GLN A 50 2.38 5.31 13.45
CA GLN A 50 1.75 6.05 12.36
C GLN A 50 2.27 5.57 11.01
N GLY A 51 1.45 5.76 9.98
CA GLY A 51 1.71 5.34 8.61
C GLY A 51 0.66 4.36 8.09
N VAL A 52 1.04 3.60 7.07
CA VAL A 52 0.16 2.59 6.46
C VAL A 52 0.81 1.22 6.53
N VAL A 53 0.00 0.17 6.73
CA VAL A 53 0.47 -1.20 6.81
C VAL A 53 0.26 -1.92 5.48
N VAL A 54 1.30 -2.60 5.00
CA VAL A 54 1.24 -3.45 3.82
C VAL A 54 0.49 -4.72 4.19
N THR A 55 -0.59 -4.99 3.47
CA THR A 55 -1.45 -6.16 3.71
C THR A 55 -1.29 -7.24 2.65
N GLU A 56 -0.90 -6.83 1.44
CA GLU A 56 -0.64 -7.74 0.33
C GLU A 56 0.50 -7.17 -0.52
N VAL A 57 1.29 -8.06 -1.10
CA VAL A 57 2.36 -7.72 -2.03
C VAL A 57 2.17 -8.57 -3.28
N THR A 58 2.15 -7.93 -4.44
CA THR A 58 2.01 -8.60 -5.73
C THR A 58 3.20 -9.52 -5.97
N PRO A 59 2.97 -10.81 -6.27
CA PRO A 59 4.04 -11.74 -6.59
C PRO A 59 4.86 -11.25 -7.79
N ALA A 60 6.19 -11.28 -7.66
CA ALA A 60 7.12 -10.77 -8.66
C ALA A 60 6.97 -9.27 -9.01
N GLY A 61 6.23 -8.50 -8.20
CA GLY A 61 6.15 -7.05 -8.30
C GLY A 61 7.41 -6.35 -7.78
N PRO A 62 7.57 -5.04 -8.07
CA PRO A 62 8.78 -4.30 -7.72
C PRO A 62 8.97 -4.20 -6.19
N ALA A 63 7.89 -4.10 -5.40
CA ALA A 63 7.98 -4.18 -3.94
C ALA A 63 8.44 -5.52 -3.40
N MET A 64 7.99 -6.65 -3.98
CA MET A 64 8.47 -7.96 -3.58
C MET A 64 9.97 -8.11 -3.87
N GLN A 65 10.41 -7.65 -5.05
CA GLN A 65 11.83 -7.66 -5.43
C GLN A 65 12.69 -6.78 -4.50
N ALA A 66 12.10 -5.71 -3.97
CA ALA A 66 12.74 -4.82 -3.03
C ALA A 66 12.73 -5.34 -1.58
N GLY A 67 12.09 -6.48 -1.33
CA GLY A 67 12.03 -7.13 -0.03
C GLY A 67 10.94 -6.60 0.91
N ILE A 68 9.90 -5.95 0.36
CA ILE A 68 8.71 -5.59 1.14
C ILE A 68 7.85 -6.85 1.34
N GLU A 69 7.37 -7.01 2.57
CA GLU A 69 6.54 -8.12 2.99
C GLU A 69 5.23 -7.65 3.65
N PRO A 70 4.17 -8.46 3.61
CA PRO A 70 2.95 -8.19 4.37
C PRO A 70 3.24 -8.05 5.87
N GLY A 71 2.73 -6.98 6.48
CA GLY A 71 3.01 -6.60 7.87
C GLY A 71 4.03 -5.48 8.02
N ASP A 72 4.68 -5.08 6.92
CA ASP A 72 5.51 -3.90 6.87
C ASP A 72 4.71 -2.62 7.05
N VAL A 73 5.30 -1.63 7.72
CA VAL A 73 4.69 -0.32 7.90
C VAL A 73 5.47 0.74 7.15
N ILE A 74 4.81 1.41 6.21
CA ILE A 74 5.39 2.53 5.46
C ILE A 74 5.20 3.80 6.28
N LYS A 75 6.31 4.44 6.62
CA LYS A 75 6.34 5.66 7.44
C LYS A 75 6.73 6.90 6.64
N GLU A 76 7.32 6.70 5.47
CA GLU A 76 7.80 7.77 4.61
C GLU A 76 7.79 7.32 3.14
N VAL A 77 7.37 8.20 2.24
CA VAL A 77 7.43 8.02 0.78
C VAL A 77 8.10 9.26 0.20
N ASP A 78 9.21 9.08 -0.51
CA ASP A 78 10.00 10.14 -1.11
C ASP A 78 10.27 11.34 -0.17
N ARG A 79 10.71 11.03 1.06
CA ARG A 79 10.98 12.01 2.14
C ARG A 79 9.75 12.73 2.70
N LYS A 80 8.55 12.34 2.29
CA LYS A 80 7.28 12.81 2.88
C LYS A 80 6.85 11.85 3.96
N ASN A 81 6.59 12.39 5.15
CA ASN A 81 6.06 11.61 6.25
C ASN A 81 4.65 11.14 5.93
N ILE A 82 4.43 9.83 6.07
CA ILE A 82 3.12 9.22 5.89
C ILE A 82 2.56 8.93 7.27
N THR A 83 1.44 9.56 7.61
CA THR A 83 0.75 9.33 8.88
C THR A 83 -0.56 8.58 8.71
N ASP A 84 -1.22 8.77 7.57
CA ASP A 84 -2.46 8.10 7.20
C ASP A 84 -2.44 7.63 5.74
N ILE A 85 -3.54 6.99 5.29
CA ILE A 85 -3.65 6.49 3.92
C ILE A 85 -3.74 7.61 2.89
N ASP A 86 -4.39 8.73 3.22
CA ASP A 86 -4.46 9.90 2.33
C ASP A 86 -3.07 10.46 2.02
N ASP A 87 -2.19 10.59 3.02
CA ASP A 87 -0.80 11.04 2.83
C ASP A 87 -0.06 10.10 1.85
N PHE A 88 -0.29 8.80 1.99
CA PHE A 88 0.34 7.80 1.13
C PHE A 88 -0.13 7.96 -0.32
N GLN A 89 -1.43 8.13 -0.52
CA GLN A 89 -2.01 8.33 -1.84
C GLN A 89 -1.49 9.60 -2.51
N GLU A 90 -1.48 10.73 -1.80
CA GLU A 90 -0.92 11.97 -2.32
C GLU A 90 0.56 11.82 -2.68
N ALA A 91 1.34 11.17 -1.79
CA ALA A 91 2.77 10.97 -2.03
C ALA A 91 3.03 10.12 -3.27
N ILE A 92 2.25 9.07 -3.51
CA ILE A 92 2.37 8.21 -4.70
C ILE A 92 1.90 8.92 -5.97
N GLN A 93 0.81 9.70 -5.92
CA GLN A 93 0.32 10.46 -7.08
C GLN A 93 1.33 11.50 -7.58
N GLU A 94 2.18 12.02 -6.68
CA GLU A 94 3.25 12.94 -7.06
C GLU A 94 4.47 12.24 -7.70
N VAL A 95 4.60 10.93 -7.55
CA VAL A 95 5.68 10.17 -8.18
C VAL A 95 5.34 9.93 -9.65
N LYS A 96 6.29 10.22 -10.53
CA LYS A 96 6.15 9.88 -11.95
C LYS A 96 6.49 8.41 -12.21
N PRO A 97 5.82 7.77 -13.19
CA PRO A 97 6.26 6.48 -13.69
C PRO A 97 7.69 6.58 -14.24
N GLY A 98 8.52 5.56 -13.96
CA GLY A 98 9.93 5.51 -14.34
C GLY A 98 10.91 6.18 -13.37
N GLU A 99 10.45 6.73 -12.24
CA GLU A 99 11.31 7.26 -11.18
C GLU A 99 11.58 6.23 -10.06
N MET A 100 12.65 6.44 -9.29
CA MET A 100 12.92 5.63 -8.09
C MET A 100 12.26 6.28 -6.88
N ILE A 101 11.33 5.57 -6.24
CA ILE A 101 10.72 6.00 -4.98
C ILE A 101 11.59 5.54 -3.82
N LEU A 102 11.92 6.45 -2.91
CA LEU A 102 12.50 6.12 -1.62
C LEU A 102 11.41 5.88 -0.57
N LEU A 103 11.28 4.65 -0.09
CA LEU A 103 10.35 4.28 0.97
C LEU A 103 11.08 4.07 2.29
N ARG A 104 10.57 4.62 3.39
CA ARG A 104 11.00 4.23 4.74
C ARG A 104 10.01 3.23 5.31
N VAL A 105 10.47 1.99 5.42
CA VAL A 105 9.66 0.85 5.83
C VAL A 105 10.14 0.33 7.17
N ARG A 106 9.20 0.05 8.06
CA ARG A 106 9.45 -0.69 9.29
C ARG A 106 9.06 -2.15 9.10
N HIS A 107 10.03 -3.03 9.30
CA HIS A 107 9.85 -4.48 9.33
C HIS A 107 10.15 -5.00 10.74
N GLY A 108 9.11 -5.37 11.49
CA GLY A 108 9.22 -5.81 12.88
C GLY A 108 9.79 -4.73 13.80
N VAL A 109 11.05 -4.88 14.23
CA VAL A 109 11.76 -3.92 15.10
C VAL A 109 12.75 -3.03 14.33
N TRP A 110 12.97 -3.31 13.05
CA TRP A 110 13.95 -2.62 12.23
C TRP A 110 13.25 -1.62 11.32
N THR A 111 13.91 -0.50 11.02
CA THR A 111 13.47 0.46 9.99
C THR A 111 14.54 0.53 8.93
N MET A 112 14.14 0.40 7.67
CA MET A 112 15.01 0.42 6.51
C MET A 112 14.49 1.39 5.46
N TYR A 113 15.42 1.88 4.65
CA TYR A 113 15.11 2.66 3.47
C TYR A 113 15.24 1.73 2.26
N ILE A 114 14.16 1.61 1.51
CA ILE A 114 14.07 0.78 0.33
C ILE A 114 13.79 1.69 -0.86
N THR A 115 14.56 1.53 -1.92
CA THR A 115 14.30 2.21 -3.19
C THR A 115 13.58 1.27 -4.13
N ILE A 116 12.43 1.68 -4.64
CA ILE A 116 11.63 0.90 -5.59
C ILE A 116 11.54 1.65 -6.91
N PRO A 117 11.88 1.02 -8.05
CA PRO A 117 11.59 1.60 -9.36
C PRO A 117 10.07 1.56 -9.60
N THR A 118 9.46 2.69 -9.97
CA THR A 118 8.09 2.67 -10.51
C THR A 118 8.12 2.11 -11.91
N ASN A 119 7.25 1.14 -12.19
CA ASN A 119 7.08 0.64 -13.54
C ASN A 119 6.52 1.76 -14.44
N GLU A 120 6.98 1.76 -15.70
CA GLU A 120 6.58 2.72 -16.75
C GLU A 120 5.28 2.32 -17.45
#